data_AF-A0A7V0SCC1-F1
#
_entry.id   AF-A0A7V0SCC1-F1
#
_cell.length_a   1.000
_cell.length_b   1.000
_cell.length_c   1.000
_cell.angle_alpha   90.00
_cell.angle_beta   90.00
_cell.angle_gamma   90.00
#
_symmetry.space_group_name_H-M   'P 1'
#
loop_
_entity.id
_entity.type
_entity.pdbx_description
1 polymer ?
#
loop_
_entity_poly.entity_id
_entity_poly.type
_entity_poly.pdbx_seq_one_letter_code
_entity_poly.pdbx_strand_id
1 'polypeptide(L)'
;MKQIIDAIEGDKSIVLNLYALNNTSEDRIKKALALFLKKHDCVQLLNPLYACLKELLINAVRANYKGIFFENFKNNTITSKIIDNRMAMQLFHLEMTRDEARNLARIARANKIKIELRMEINGTLLKMSVSNPVPIPSGELSAVVDRLNSALKCADLSQFFSEYDTAADDDHDG
;
A
#
# COMPACT_ATOMS: atom_id res chain seq x y z
N MET A 1 -13.89 -10.13 -16.99
CA MET A 1 -13.67 -11.30 -16.11
C MET A 1 -12.99 -12.44 -16.84
N LYS A 2 -13.44 -12.80 -18.06
CA LYS A 2 -12.78 -13.79 -18.93
C LYS A 2 -11.25 -13.63 -18.98
N GLN A 3 -10.77 -12.40 -19.21
CA GLN A 3 -9.34 -12.07 -19.24
C GLN A 3 -8.50 -12.43 -17.99
N ILE A 4 -9.07 -12.44 -16.77
CA ILE A 4 -8.33 -12.82 -15.56
C ILE A 4 -8.24 -14.34 -15.46
N ILE A 5 -9.34 -15.03 -15.78
CA ILE A 5 -9.41 -16.50 -15.82
C ILE A 5 -8.47 -17.02 -16.92
N ASP A 6 -8.58 -16.48 -18.13
CA ASP A 6 -7.73 -16.81 -19.28
C ASP A 6 -6.24 -16.52 -18.99
N ALA A 7 -5.94 -15.51 -18.15
CA ALA A 7 -4.58 -15.20 -17.73
C ALA A 7 -4.04 -16.24 -16.74
N ILE A 8 -4.84 -16.69 -15.78
CA ILE A 8 -4.43 -17.72 -14.80
C ILE A 8 -4.32 -19.10 -15.46
N GLU A 9 -5.19 -19.40 -16.41
CA GLU A 9 -5.15 -20.65 -17.19
C GLU A 9 -3.98 -20.67 -18.17
N GLY A 10 -3.64 -19.52 -18.75
CA GLY A 10 -2.54 -19.38 -19.72
C GLY A 10 -1.20 -18.90 -19.13
N ASP A 11 -1.01 -18.92 -17.81
CA ASP A 11 0.17 -18.42 -17.10
C ASP A 11 0.62 -17.01 -17.55
N LYS A 12 -0.36 -16.14 -17.82
CA LYS A 12 -0.13 -14.74 -18.21
C LYS A 12 -0.11 -13.85 -16.98
N SER A 13 0.77 -12.86 -17.01
CA SER A 13 0.82 -11.83 -15.96
C SER A 13 -0.46 -11.00 -15.93
N ILE A 14 -0.98 -10.76 -14.73
CA ILE A 14 -2.12 -9.87 -14.50
C ILE A 14 -1.57 -8.53 -14.00
N VAL A 15 -1.99 -7.43 -14.64
CA VAL A 15 -1.63 -6.08 -14.22
C VAL A 15 -2.90 -5.31 -13.86
N LEU A 16 -2.98 -4.80 -12.63
CA LEU A 16 -4.07 -4.00 -12.12
C LEU A 16 -3.55 -2.59 -11.79
N ASN A 17 -4.13 -1.58 -12.43
CA ASN A 17 -3.85 -0.19 -12.15
C ASN A 17 -4.94 0.39 -11.24
N LEU A 18 -4.54 0.95 -10.09
CA LEU A 18 -5.44 1.44 -9.05
C LEU A 18 -5.11 2.89 -8.68
N TYR A 19 -6.12 3.67 -8.33
CA TYR A 19 -5.97 5.05 -7.80
C TYR A 19 -6.40 5.18 -6.34
N ALA A 20 -7.11 4.15 -5.86
CA ALA A 20 -7.61 3.97 -4.51
C ALA A 20 -7.90 2.48 -4.34
N LEU A 21 -7.87 1.99 -3.10
CA LEU A 21 -8.36 0.65 -2.77
C LEU A 21 -9.83 0.78 -2.34
N ASN A 22 -10.74 0.22 -3.13
CA ASN A 22 -12.17 0.13 -2.85
C ASN A 22 -12.65 -1.32 -2.94
N ASN A 23 -13.87 -1.59 -2.47
CA ASN A 23 -14.47 -2.93 -2.46
C ASN A 23 -14.38 -3.64 -3.81
N THR A 24 -14.65 -2.93 -4.92
CA THR A 24 -14.56 -3.51 -6.28
C THR A 24 -13.15 -3.97 -6.63
N SER A 25 -12.12 -3.17 -6.30
CA SER A 25 -10.73 -3.57 -6.48
C SER A 25 -10.30 -4.69 -5.52
N GLU A 26 -10.74 -4.65 -4.25
CA GLU A 26 -10.48 -5.70 -3.28
C GLU A 26 -11.04 -7.04 -3.77
N ASP A 27 -12.30 -7.07 -4.21
CA ASP A 27 -12.96 -8.28 -4.70
C ASP A 27 -12.27 -8.83 -5.95
N ARG A 28 -11.83 -7.96 -6.86
CA ARG A 28 -11.08 -8.38 -8.06
C ARG A 28 -9.76 -9.06 -7.69
N ILE A 29 -9.02 -8.49 -6.74
CA ILE A 29 -7.73 -9.01 -6.29
C ILE A 29 -7.92 -10.35 -5.57
N LYS A 30 -8.86 -10.39 -4.61
CA LYS A 30 -9.21 -11.64 -3.89
C LYS A 30 -9.62 -12.75 -4.84
N LYS A 31 -10.44 -12.44 -5.85
CA LYS A 31 -10.86 -13.43 -6.86
C LYS A 31 -9.69 -13.93 -7.70
N ALA A 32 -8.80 -13.05 -8.16
CA ALA A 32 -7.62 -13.47 -8.92
C ALA A 32 -6.72 -14.38 -8.08
N LEU A 33 -6.45 -14.00 -6.83
CA LEU A 33 -5.65 -14.79 -5.90
C LEU A 33 -6.32 -16.14 -5.58
N ALA A 34 -7.62 -16.15 -5.30
CA ALA A 34 -8.37 -17.38 -5.00
C ALA A 34 -8.37 -18.36 -6.18
N LEU A 35 -8.47 -17.87 -7.42
CA LEU A 35 -8.41 -18.70 -8.62
C LEU A 35 -7.02 -19.36 -8.77
N PHE A 36 -5.95 -18.59 -8.58
CA PHE A 36 -4.59 -19.14 -8.59
C PHE A 36 -4.40 -20.18 -7.49
N LEU A 37 -4.77 -19.88 -6.25
CA LEU A 37 -4.61 -20.80 -5.12
C LEU A 37 -5.45 -22.07 -5.27
N LYS A 38 -6.65 -21.97 -5.86
CA LYS A 38 -7.50 -23.13 -6.15
C LYS A 38 -6.88 -24.06 -7.19
N LYS A 39 -6.18 -23.53 -8.20
CA LYS A 39 -5.44 -24.32 -9.20
C LYS A 39 -4.35 -25.20 -8.56
N HIS A 40 -3.82 -24.78 -7.42
CA HIS A 40 -2.71 -25.44 -6.72
C HIS A 40 -3.11 -26.03 -5.35
N ASP A 41 -4.40 -26.19 -5.08
CA ASP A 41 -4.95 -26.76 -3.84
C ASP A 41 -4.44 -26.09 -2.54
N CYS A 42 -4.26 -24.76 -2.58
CA CYS A 42 -3.71 -23.99 -1.47
C CYS A 42 -4.58 -22.79 -1.07
N VAL A 43 -5.90 -22.91 -1.20
CA VAL A 43 -6.90 -21.86 -0.93
C VAL A 43 -6.84 -21.34 0.51
N GLN A 44 -6.38 -22.14 1.47
CA GLN A 44 -6.14 -21.73 2.87
C GLN A 44 -5.17 -20.55 3.01
N LEU A 45 -4.29 -20.33 2.03
CA LEU A 45 -3.35 -19.22 2.02
C LEU A 45 -4.00 -17.89 1.58
N LEU A 46 -5.26 -17.91 1.14
CA LEU A 46 -5.93 -16.72 0.59
C LEU A 46 -5.95 -15.56 1.58
N ASN A 47 -6.40 -15.80 2.80
CA ASN A 47 -6.53 -14.77 3.82
C ASN A 47 -5.18 -14.15 4.21
N PRO A 48 -4.14 -14.93 4.60
CA PRO A 48 -2.85 -14.35 4.97
C PRO A 48 -2.17 -13.64 3.79
N LEU A 49 -2.19 -14.22 2.59
CA LEU A 49 -1.59 -13.57 1.41
C LEU A 49 -2.30 -12.28 1.03
N TYR A 50 -3.64 -12.28 1.10
CA TYR A 50 -4.41 -11.08 0.83
C TYR A 50 -4.18 -10.00 1.88
N ALA A 51 -4.02 -10.35 3.17
CA ALA A 51 -3.70 -9.39 4.23
C ALA A 51 -2.37 -8.67 3.95
N CYS A 52 -1.30 -9.42 3.65
CA CYS A 52 -0.01 -8.84 3.26
C CYS A 52 -0.13 -7.93 2.04
N LEU A 53 -0.84 -8.39 1.00
CA LEU A 53 -1.03 -7.61 -0.21
C LEU A 53 -1.85 -6.34 0.05
N LYS A 54 -2.87 -6.41 0.90
CA LYS A 54 -3.73 -5.29 1.27
C LYS A 54 -2.92 -4.19 1.96
N GLU A 55 -2.06 -4.54 2.92
CA GLU A 55 -1.21 -3.56 3.59
C GLU A 55 -0.23 -2.88 2.63
N LEU A 56 0.37 -3.63 1.70
CA LEU A 56 1.23 -3.05 0.65
C LEU A 56 0.45 -2.08 -0.25
N LEU A 57 -0.77 -2.44 -0.65
CA LEU A 57 -1.63 -1.58 -1.47
C LEU A 57 -2.05 -0.31 -0.73
N ILE A 58 -2.43 -0.43 0.55
CA ILE A 58 -2.81 0.72 1.38
C ILE A 58 -1.63 1.67 1.55
N ASN A 59 -0.44 1.16 1.82
CA ASN A 59 0.77 1.97 1.94
C ASN A 59 1.11 2.69 0.62
N ALA A 60 0.98 2.00 -0.51
CA ALA A 60 1.16 2.61 -1.84
C ALA A 60 0.12 3.72 -2.14
N VAL A 61 -1.15 3.53 -1.72
CA VAL A 61 -2.20 4.58 -1.81
C VAL A 61 -1.81 5.79 -0.96
N ARG A 62 -1.45 5.55 0.30
CA ARG A 62 -1.05 6.61 1.25
C ARG A 62 0.16 7.38 0.75
N ALA A 63 1.17 6.72 0.20
CA ALA A 63 2.34 7.37 -0.38
C ALA A 63 1.96 8.30 -1.55
N ASN A 64 1.10 7.84 -2.47
CA ASN A 64 0.60 8.67 -3.56
C ASN A 64 -0.19 9.89 -3.05
N TYR A 65 -1.05 9.68 -2.05
CA TYR A 65 -1.85 10.76 -1.47
C TYR A 65 -1.00 11.77 -0.70
N LYS A 66 0.01 11.29 0.04
CA LYS A 66 1.03 12.13 0.68
C LYS A 66 1.71 12.99 -0.38
N GLY A 67 2.17 12.39 -1.47
CA GLY A 67 2.78 13.13 -2.60
C GLY A 67 1.88 14.25 -3.12
N ILE A 68 0.63 13.94 -3.46
CA ILE A 68 -0.37 14.91 -3.96
C ILE A 68 -0.62 16.03 -2.94
N PHE A 69 -0.81 15.66 -1.68
CA PHE A 69 -1.08 16.61 -0.61
C PHE A 69 0.09 17.59 -0.46
N PHE A 70 1.31 17.09 -0.32
CA PHE A 70 2.49 17.93 -0.13
C PHE A 70 2.83 18.78 -1.35
N GLU A 71 2.60 18.29 -2.58
CA GLU A 71 2.73 19.12 -3.79
C GLU A 71 1.74 20.28 -3.78
N ASN A 72 0.47 20.03 -3.45
CA ASN A 72 -0.54 21.08 -3.35
C ASN A 72 -0.22 22.09 -2.24
N PHE A 73 0.30 21.62 -1.09
CA PHE A 73 0.73 22.49 0.01
C PHE A 73 1.91 23.38 -0.38
N LYS A 74 2.92 22.84 -1.08
CA LYS A 74 4.08 23.62 -1.55
C LYS A 74 3.69 24.70 -2.55
N ASN A 75 2.73 24.40 -3.43
CA ASN A 75 2.23 25.35 -4.42
C ASN A 75 1.39 26.49 -3.80
N ASN A 76 0.96 26.35 -2.55
CA ASN A 76 0.28 27.41 -1.79
C ASN A 76 1.28 28.21 -0.95
N THR A 77 1.78 29.31 -1.51
CA THR A 77 2.94 30.09 -1.01
C THR A 77 2.72 30.75 0.35
N ILE A 78 1.47 30.90 0.78
CA ILE A 78 1.10 31.45 2.09
C ILE A 78 1.20 30.34 3.15
N THR A 79 0.67 29.17 2.84
CA THR A 79 0.64 28.00 3.73
C THR A 79 2.04 27.41 3.97
N SER A 80 2.87 27.32 2.93
CA SER A 80 4.19 26.69 3.01
C SER A 80 5.24 27.46 3.81
N LYS A 81 5.01 28.75 4.10
CA LYS A 81 5.89 29.57 4.96
C LYS A 81 5.51 29.54 6.44
N ILE A 82 4.29 29.12 6.77
CA ILE A 82 3.71 29.19 8.11
C ILE A 82 3.70 27.82 8.78
N ILE A 83 3.52 26.75 8.00
CA ILE A 83 3.31 25.40 8.51
C ILE A 83 4.61 24.59 8.39
N ASP A 84 5.11 24.12 9.53
CA ASP A 84 6.25 23.20 9.58
C ASP A 84 5.86 21.78 9.10
N ASN A 85 6.86 20.93 8.86
CA ASN A 85 6.62 19.57 8.37
C ASN A 85 5.76 18.72 9.31
N ARG A 86 5.83 18.95 10.63
CA ARG A 86 5.09 18.17 11.63
C ARG A 86 3.61 18.48 11.55
N MET A 87 3.26 19.77 11.50
CA MET A 87 1.89 20.22 11.38
C MET A 87 1.28 19.85 10.01
N ALA A 88 2.07 19.89 8.94
CA ALA A 88 1.63 19.40 7.63
C ALA A 88 1.31 17.89 7.64
N MET A 89 2.09 17.08 8.36
CA MET A 89 1.81 15.65 8.55
C MET A 89 0.53 15.40 9.38
N GLN A 90 0.27 16.21 10.40
CA GLN A 90 -0.98 16.12 11.18
C GLN A 90 -2.21 16.46 10.33
N LEU A 91 -2.12 17.51 9.50
CA LEU A 91 -3.18 17.87 8.56
C LEU A 91 -3.43 16.77 7.52
N PHE A 92 -2.38 16.12 7.03
CA PHE A 92 -2.52 14.97 6.15
C PHE A 92 -3.26 13.81 6.82
N HIS A 93 -2.92 13.48 8.07
CA HIS A 93 -3.65 12.43 8.81
C HIS A 93 -5.13 12.80 8.98
N LEU A 94 -5.43 14.05 9.30
CA LEU A 94 -6.81 14.53 9.42
C LEU A 94 -7.57 14.38 8.10
N GLU A 95 -6.98 14.79 6.99
CA GLU A 95 -7.53 14.63 5.63
C GLU A 95 -7.79 13.15 5.29
N MET A 96 -6.95 12.23 5.80
CA MET A 96 -7.12 10.79 5.59
C MET A 96 -8.21 10.16 6.45
N THR A 97 -8.55 10.75 7.60
CA THR A 97 -9.66 10.30 8.45
C THR A 97 -11.03 10.79 7.97
N ARG A 98 -11.06 11.91 7.25
CA ARG A 98 -12.27 12.49 6.67
C ARG A 98 -12.63 11.76 5.37
N ASP A 99 -13.88 11.88 4.92
CA ASP A 99 -14.39 11.38 3.63
C ASP A 99 -13.65 12.02 2.40
N GLU A 100 -12.66 12.87 2.67
CA GLU A 100 -11.74 13.60 1.80
C GLU A 100 -10.70 12.72 1.09
N ALA A 101 -10.48 11.48 1.51
CA ALA A 101 -9.72 10.50 0.71
C ALA A 101 -10.26 10.38 -0.73
N ARG A 102 -11.56 10.62 -0.95
CA ARG A 102 -12.17 10.68 -2.29
C ARG A 102 -11.64 11.83 -3.15
N ASN A 103 -11.34 12.98 -2.56
CA ASN A 103 -10.75 14.11 -3.29
C ASN A 103 -9.34 13.78 -3.76
N LEU A 104 -8.51 13.20 -2.88
CA LEU A 104 -7.17 12.75 -3.23
C LEU A 104 -7.20 11.64 -4.27
N ALA A 105 -8.13 10.69 -4.17
CA ALA A 105 -8.36 9.67 -5.21
C ALA A 105 -8.74 10.28 -6.57
N ARG A 106 -9.58 11.33 -6.57
CA ARG A 106 -9.99 12.05 -7.78
C ARG A 106 -8.81 12.77 -8.43
N ILE A 107 -7.99 13.46 -7.62
CA ILE A 107 -6.78 14.14 -8.10
C ILE A 107 -5.78 13.12 -8.64
N ALA A 108 -5.54 12.02 -7.93
CA ALA A 108 -4.68 10.93 -8.37
C ALA A 108 -5.11 10.40 -9.75
N ARG A 109 -6.41 10.19 -9.95
CA ARG A 109 -6.98 9.77 -11.24
C ARG A 109 -6.77 10.81 -12.34
N ALA A 110 -7.04 12.09 -12.06
CA ALA A 110 -6.86 13.17 -13.01
C ALA A 110 -5.40 13.31 -13.46
N ASN A 111 -4.46 13.15 -12.52
CA ASN A 111 -3.02 13.26 -12.74
C ASN A 111 -2.34 11.94 -13.12
N LYS A 112 -3.11 10.85 -13.31
CA LYS A 112 -2.61 9.51 -13.65
C LYS A 112 -1.58 8.95 -12.63
N ILE A 113 -1.65 9.39 -11.37
CA ILE A 113 -0.83 8.91 -10.25
C ILE A 113 -1.46 7.62 -9.74
N LYS A 114 -0.97 6.49 -10.26
CA LYS A 114 -1.55 5.17 -10.04
C LYS A 114 -0.62 4.27 -9.22
N ILE A 115 -1.20 3.24 -8.66
CA ILE A 115 -0.52 2.07 -8.12
C ILE A 115 -0.63 0.97 -9.16
N GLU A 116 0.45 0.24 -9.37
CA GLU A 116 0.45 -0.95 -10.21
C GLU A 116 0.62 -2.18 -9.33
N LEU A 117 -0.36 -3.07 -9.37
CA LEU A 117 -0.25 -4.44 -8.86
C LEU A 117 0.01 -5.36 -10.05
N ARG A 118 1.16 -6.04 -10.03
CA ARG A 118 1.55 -7.06 -10.98
C ARG A 118 1.54 -8.42 -10.31
N MET A 119 0.82 -9.38 -10.90
CA MET A 119 0.81 -10.78 -10.50
C MET A 119 1.40 -11.61 -11.64
N GLU A 120 2.63 -12.06 -11.47
CA GLU A 120 3.36 -12.88 -12.43
C GLU A 120 3.22 -14.35 -12.03
N ILE A 121 2.71 -15.17 -12.95
CA ILE A 121 2.46 -16.60 -12.74
C ILE A 121 3.42 -17.37 -13.63
N ASN A 122 4.16 -18.31 -13.06
CA ASN A 122 5.02 -19.23 -13.79
C ASN A 122 4.91 -20.63 -13.16
N GLY A 123 4.06 -21.49 -13.74
CA GLY A 123 3.75 -22.79 -13.16
C GLY A 123 3.16 -22.65 -11.75
N THR A 124 3.91 -23.09 -10.75
CA THR A 124 3.53 -23.02 -9.32
C THR A 124 3.99 -21.74 -8.61
N LEU A 125 4.79 -20.89 -9.28
CA LEU A 125 5.31 -19.66 -8.71
C LEU A 125 4.34 -18.51 -8.96
N LEU A 126 3.89 -17.87 -7.89
CA LEU A 126 3.18 -16.58 -7.93
C LEU A 126 4.08 -15.50 -7.33
N LYS A 127 4.45 -14.52 -8.15
CA LYS A 127 5.12 -13.31 -7.70
C LYS A 127 4.17 -12.13 -7.79
N MET A 128 3.97 -11.44 -6.67
CA MET A 128 3.15 -10.23 -6.60
C MET A 128 4.05 -9.04 -6.32
N SER A 129 3.87 -7.97 -7.09
CA SER A 129 4.62 -6.71 -6.92
C SER A 129 3.65 -5.55 -6.89
N VAL A 130 3.81 -4.68 -5.90
CA VAL A 130 3.07 -3.42 -5.78
C VAL A 130 4.05 -2.29 -5.98
N SER A 131 3.76 -1.37 -6.90
CA SER A 131 4.59 -0.20 -7.16
C SER A 131 3.75 1.07 -7.22
N ASN A 132 4.37 2.18 -6.82
CA ASN A 132 3.80 3.51 -6.86
C ASN A 132 4.88 4.51 -7.33
N PRO A 133 4.51 5.63 -7.96
CA PRO A 133 5.46 6.59 -8.52
C PRO A 133 6.14 7.49 -7.48
N VAL A 134 5.62 7.53 -6.25
CA VAL A 134 6.16 8.41 -5.20
C VAL A 134 7.33 7.72 -4.51
N PRO A 135 8.56 8.29 -4.56
CA PRO A 135 9.73 7.70 -3.92
C PRO A 135 9.63 7.78 -2.40
N ILE A 136 10.19 6.78 -1.72
CA ILE A 136 10.33 6.79 -0.27
C ILE A 136 11.49 7.73 0.09
N PRO A 137 11.29 8.73 0.98
CA PRO A 137 12.39 9.54 1.50
C PRO A 137 13.45 8.68 2.19
N SER A 138 14.73 9.05 2.10
CA SER A 138 15.84 8.26 2.64
C SER A 138 15.72 7.93 4.13
N GLY A 139 15.24 8.87 4.96
CA GLY A 139 15.00 8.64 6.38
C GLY A 139 13.89 7.61 6.65
N GLU A 140 12.81 7.65 5.86
CA GLU A 140 11.69 6.70 5.97
C GLU A 140 12.12 5.30 5.49
N LEU A 141 12.98 5.22 4.46
CA LEU A 141 13.53 3.96 3.97
C LEU A 141 14.39 3.25 5.03
N SER A 142 15.25 3.99 5.76
CA SER A 142 16.04 3.41 6.84
C SER A 142 15.14 2.80 7.91
N ALA A 143 14.13 3.54 8.37
CA ALA A 143 13.19 3.06 9.38
C ALA A 143 12.43 1.80 8.94
N VAL A 144 12.04 1.71 7.66
CA VAL A 144 11.42 0.50 7.09
C VAL A 144 12.38 -0.68 7.09
N VAL A 145 13.64 -0.48 6.67
CA VAL A 145 14.67 -1.52 6.66
C VAL A 145 14.97 -2.00 8.09
N ASP A 146 15.08 -1.10 9.04
CA ASP A 146 15.35 -1.42 10.44
C ASP A 146 14.20 -2.22 11.05
N ARG A 147 12.94 -1.81 10.82
CA ARG A 147 11.76 -2.57 11.24
C ARG A 147 11.72 -3.97 10.62
N LEU A 148 12.06 -4.10 9.34
CA LEU A 148 12.10 -5.40 8.66
C LEU A 148 13.19 -6.31 9.27
N ASN A 149 14.39 -5.77 9.48
CA ASN A 149 15.50 -6.49 10.09
C ASN A 149 15.19 -6.94 11.52
N SER A 150 14.44 -6.14 12.27
CA SER A 150 13.97 -6.51 13.62
C SER A 150 12.89 -7.60 13.56
N ALA A 151 11.92 -7.48 12.67
CA ALA A 151 10.88 -8.51 12.49
C ALA A 151 11.47 -9.88 12.13
N LEU A 152 12.53 -9.92 11.32
CA LEU A 152 13.23 -11.16 10.95
C LEU A 152 13.96 -11.84 12.12
N LYS A 153 14.23 -11.12 13.21
CA LYS A 153 14.88 -11.67 14.42
C LYS A 153 13.86 -12.23 15.41
N CYS A 154 12.59 -11.90 15.26
CA CYS A 154 11.52 -12.36 16.12
C CYS A 154 11.08 -13.77 15.71
N ALA A 155 10.71 -14.61 16.68
CA ALA A 155 10.22 -15.95 16.42
C ALA A 155 8.81 -15.92 15.78
N ASP A 156 8.00 -14.93 16.17
CA ASP A 156 6.66 -14.71 15.63
C ASP A 156 6.25 -13.23 15.69
N LEU A 157 5.08 -12.92 15.13
CA LEU A 157 4.53 -11.57 15.11
C LEU A 157 4.19 -11.03 16.50
N SER A 158 3.83 -11.87 17.46
CA SER A 158 3.47 -11.44 18.82
C SER A 158 4.69 -10.91 19.55
N GLN A 159 5.83 -11.59 19.40
CA GLN A 159 7.11 -11.12 19.92
C GLN A 159 7.49 -9.79 19.28
N PHE A 160 7.36 -9.67 17.94
CA PHE A 160 7.66 -8.43 17.24
C PHE A 160 6.81 -7.26 17.77
N PHE A 161 5.49 -7.44 17.88
CA PHE A 161 4.62 -6.38 18.42
C PHE A 161 4.94 -6.06 19.88
N SER A 162 5.27 -7.04 20.71
CA SER A 162 5.62 -6.79 22.12
C SER A 162 6.91 -5.97 22.28
N GLU A 163 7.88 -6.15 21.38
CA GLU A 163 9.16 -5.43 21.39
C GLU A 163 9.07 -4.05 20.71
N TYR A 164 8.13 -3.85 19.78
CA TYR A 164 8.00 -2.61 18.99
C TYR A 164 6.78 -1.73 19.31
N ASP A 165 5.69 -2.25 19.87
CA ASP A 165 4.55 -1.40 20.32
C ASP A 165 4.96 -0.50 21.49
N THR A 166 6.01 -0.86 22.25
CA THR A 166 6.59 0.05 23.26
C THR A 166 7.39 1.21 22.67
N ALA A 167 7.63 1.25 21.35
CA ALA A 167 8.38 2.32 20.68
C ALA A 167 7.52 3.17 19.72
N ALA A 168 6.24 2.85 19.53
CA ALA A 168 5.33 3.60 18.66
C ALA A 168 4.58 4.74 19.39
N ASP A 169 4.59 4.75 20.73
CA ASP A 169 3.98 5.79 21.56
C ASP A 169 4.96 6.92 21.97
N ASP A 170 6.26 6.78 21.70
CA ASP A 170 7.29 7.75 22.13
C ASP A 170 7.61 8.86 21.11
N ASP A 171 6.99 8.87 19.91
CA ASP A 171 7.02 10.03 18.99
C ASP A 171 5.88 11.04 19.26
N HIS A 172 5.17 10.88 20.39
CA HIS A 172 4.08 11.75 20.82
C HIS A 172 4.43 12.80 21.86
N ASP A 173 5.67 12.90 22.34
CA ASP A 173 6.06 14.00 23.24
C ASP A 173 7.47 14.53 22.92
N GLY A 174 7.52 15.81 22.57
CA GLY A 174 8.71 16.53 22.11
C GLY A 174 8.35 17.58 21.06
#